data_AF-A0A967WZH2-F1
#
_entry.id   AF-A0A967WZH2-F1
#
_cell.length_a   1.000
_cell.length_b   1.000
_cell.length_c   1.000
_cell.angle_alpha   90.00
_cell.angle_beta   90.00
_cell.angle_gamma   90.00
#
_symmetry.space_group_name_H-M   'P 1'
#
loop_
_entity.id
_entity.type
_entity.pdbx_description
1 polymer ?
#
loop_
_entity_poly.entity_id
_entity_poly.type
_entity_poly.pdbx_seq_one_letter_code
_entity_poly.pdbx_strand_id
1 'polypeptide(L)'
;MRDLDLLQEINERARAVMMWSIIYTPNSAHRATLRELERLAPLPEKRFAAMEQFARAGILTGTCMMPILPDLCDTDENLEAVVRWTAEHGGQFVMAGALTMADQ
;
A
#
# COMPACT_ATOMS: atom_id res chain seq x y z
N MET A 1 10.08 -14.49 1.62
CA MET A 1 8.69 -14.50 2.13
C MET A 1 8.25 -15.95 2.37
N ARG A 2 7.51 -16.28 3.43
CA ARG A 2 7.26 -17.70 3.78
C ARG A 2 6.31 -18.42 2.82
N ASP A 3 5.19 -17.79 2.46
CA ASP A 3 4.10 -18.45 1.73
C ASP A 3 4.04 -18.06 0.24
N LEU A 4 5.14 -17.53 -0.30
CA LEU A 4 5.17 -17.03 -1.68
C LEU A 4 4.91 -18.15 -2.69
N ASP A 5 5.53 -19.32 -2.49
CA ASP A 5 5.40 -20.46 -3.40
C ASP A 5 3.96 -20.98 -3.45
N LEU A 6 3.29 -21.03 -2.28
CA LEU A 6 1.87 -21.39 -2.20
C LEU A 6 0.98 -20.38 -2.93
N LEU A 7 1.26 -19.08 -2.79
CA LEU A 7 0.51 -18.03 -3.48
C LEU A 7 0.76 -18.03 -5.00
N GLN A 8 1.94 -18.44 -5.44
CA GLN A 8 2.22 -18.66 -6.86
C GLN A 8 1.42 -19.86 -7.40
N GLU A 9 1.42 -21.00 -6.69
CA GLU A 9 0.61 -22.17 -7.08
C GLU A 9 -0.89 -21.83 -7.16
N ILE A 10 -1.39 -21.01 -6.23
CA ILE A 10 -2.75 -20.47 -6.32
C ILE A 10 -2.90 -19.65 -7.59
N ASN A 11 -2.01 -18.67 -7.84
CA ASN A 11 -2.08 -17.77 -9.01
C ASN A 11 -2.04 -18.51 -10.36
N GLU A 12 -1.33 -19.64 -10.44
CA GLU A 12 -1.29 -20.51 -11.63
C GLU A 12 -2.63 -21.20 -11.91
N ARG A 13 -3.40 -21.54 -10.87
CA ARG A 13 -4.68 -22.24 -10.99
C ARG A 13 -5.89 -21.31 -11.00
N ALA A 14 -5.80 -20.18 -10.29
CA ALA A 14 -6.83 -19.17 -10.15
C ALA A 14 -6.18 -17.82 -9.85
N ARG A 15 -6.72 -16.73 -10.39
CA ARG A 15 -6.09 -15.40 -10.24
C ARG A 15 -5.93 -15.02 -8.76
N ALA A 16 -4.68 -14.86 -8.31
CA ALA A 16 -4.37 -14.27 -7.01
C ALA A 16 -4.07 -12.77 -7.17
N VAL A 17 -4.54 -11.98 -6.22
CA VAL A 17 -4.31 -10.53 -6.15
C VAL A 17 -3.90 -10.16 -4.73
N MET A 18 -2.76 -9.50 -4.59
CA MET A 18 -2.20 -9.10 -3.29
C MET A 18 -2.20 -7.59 -3.17
N MET A 19 -2.80 -7.04 -2.13
CA MET A 19 -2.76 -5.60 -1.88
C MET A 19 -2.21 -5.28 -0.50
N TRP A 20 -1.60 -4.11 -0.39
CA TRP A 20 -1.02 -3.62 0.86
C TRP A 20 -1.73 -2.34 1.27
N SER A 21 -2.21 -2.28 2.51
CA SER A 21 -2.67 -1.01 3.08
C SER A 21 -1.47 -0.07 3.15
N ILE A 22 -1.46 1.04 2.40
CA ILE A 22 -0.40 2.05 2.41
C ILE A 22 -1.05 3.41 2.17
N ILE A 23 -0.99 4.28 3.17
CA ILE A 23 -1.62 5.62 3.13
C ILE A 23 -0.59 6.76 3.06
N TYR A 24 0.70 6.47 3.19
CA TYR A 24 1.79 7.45 3.05
C TYR A 24 3.10 6.82 2.60
N THR A 25 4.03 7.66 2.14
CA THR A 25 5.40 7.28 1.80
C THR A 25 6.40 7.77 2.85
N PRO A 26 7.67 7.32 2.82
CA PRO A 26 8.69 7.75 3.79
C PRO A 26 8.97 9.25 3.80
N ASN A 27 8.59 9.97 2.74
CA ASN A 27 8.79 11.41 2.60
C ASN A 27 7.54 12.23 2.98
N SER A 28 6.49 11.60 3.51
CA SER A 28 5.29 12.31 3.95
C SER A 28 5.58 13.30 5.08
N ALA A 29 5.01 14.50 4.98
CA ALA A 29 5.12 15.54 6.00
C ALA A 29 4.56 15.08 7.37
N HIS A 30 3.58 14.17 7.38
CA HIS A 30 2.93 13.65 8.58
C HIS A 30 3.44 12.27 9.00
N ARG A 31 4.60 11.83 8.49
CA ARG A 31 5.18 10.50 8.75
C ARG A 31 5.19 10.11 10.23
N ALA A 32 5.57 11.03 11.12
CA ALA A 32 5.66 10.73 12.55
C ALA A 32 4.27 10.41 13.15
N THR A 33 3.26 11.22 12.82
CA THR A 33 1.87 11.02 13.26
C THR A 33 1.28 9.74 12.69
N LEU A 34 1.43 9.53 11.38
CA LEU A 34 0.94 8.33 10.69
C LEU A 34 1.64 7.05 11.19
N ARG A 35 2.92 7.14 11.55
CA ARG A 35 3.66 6.03 12.17
C ARG A 35 3.10 5.66 13.54
N GLU A 36 2.69 6.64 14.33
CA GLU A 36 2.10 6.38 15.65
C GLU A 36 0.72 5.72 15.51
N LEU A 37 -0.09 6.19 14.56
CA LEU A 37 -1.37 5.57 14.21
C LEU A 37 -1.18 4.11 13.76
N GLU A 38 -0.14 3.82 12.99
CA GLU A 38 0.20 2.50 12.48
C GLU A 38 1.29 1.76 13.31
N ARG A 39 1.44 2.05 14.61
CA ARG A 39 2.62 1.57 15.38
C ARG A 39 2.84 0.05 15.32
N LEU A 40 1.76 -0.73 15.23
CA LEU A 40 1.79 -2.20 15.17
C LEU A 40 1.98 -2.74 13.74
N ALA A 41 1.75 -1.92 12.71
CA ALA A 41 1.95 -2.32 11.33
C ALA A 41 3.44 -2.21 10.95
N PRO A 42 3.91 -3.01 9.99
CA PRO A 42 5.20 -2.78 9.35
C PRO A 42 5.27 -1.39 8.71
N LEU A 43 6.48 -0.81 8.66
CA LEU A 43 6.73 0.44 7.97
C LEU A 43 6.29 0.38 6.49
N PRO A 44 5.80 1.48 5.88
CA PRO A 44 5.42 1.53 4.45
C PRO A 44 6.49 0.95 3.53
N GLU A 45 7.77 1.25 3.78
CA GLU A 45 8.93 0.75 3.04
C GLU A 45 8.95 -0.78 2.98
N LYS A 46 8.60 -1.46 4.08
CA LYS A 46 8.54 -2.93 4.13
C LYS A 46 7.37 -3.49 3.34
N ARG A 47 6.25 -2.75 3.29
CA ARG A 47 5.06 -3.12 2.51
C ARG A 47 5.31 -2.96 1.01
N PHE A 48 5.95 -1.87 0.59
CA PHE A 48 6.43 -1.71 -0.79
C PHE A 48 7.48 -2.76 -1.19
N ALA A 49 8.44 -3.08 -0.31
CA ALA A 49 9.41 -4.16 -0.59
C ALA A 49 8.74 -5.55 -0.69
N ALA A 50 7.63 -5.77 0.01
CA ALA A 50 6.84 -6.99 -0.14
C ALA A 50 6.05 -6.98 -1.47
N MET A 51 5.45 -5.84 -1.83
CA MET A 51 4.82 -5.63 -3.15
C MET A 51 5.78 -5.99 -4.28
N GLU A 52 7.02 -5.49 -4.23
CA GLU A 52 8.02 -5.77 -5.26
C GLU A 52 8.34 -7.28 -5.37
N GLN A 53 8.44 -7.99 -4.25
CA GLN A 53 8.63 -9.45 -4.25
C GLN A 53 7.47 -10.18 -4.94
N PHE A 54 6.23 -9.76 -4.69
CA PHE A 54 5.05 -10.33 -5.34
C PHE A 54 4.95 -9.98 -6.83
N ALA A 55 5.29 -8.74 -7.20
CA ALA A 55 5.33 -8.30 -8.59
C ALA A 55 6.37 -9.13 -9.39
N ARG A 56 7.57 -9.34 -8.82
CA ARG A 56 8.61 -10.20 -9.42
C ARG A 56 8.19 -11.66 -9.56
N ALA A 57 7.31 -12.14 -8.67
CA ALA A 57 6.70 -13.46 -8.74
C ALA A 57 5.52 -13.56 -9.73
N GLY A 58 5.20 -12.49 -10.47
CA GLY A 58 4.11 -12.47 -11.46
C GLY A 58 2.70 -12.41 -10.85
N ILE A 59 2.59 -12.14 -9.55
CA ILE A 59 1.30 -12.01 -8.86
C ILE A 59 0.83 -10.55 -8.98
N LEU A 60 -0.46 -10.33 -9.34
CA LEU A 60 -0.99 -8.97 -9.39
C LEU A 60 -0.91 -8.34 -8.03
N THR A 61 -0.34 -7.15 -7.98
CA THR A 61 -0.25 -6.42 -6.72
C THR A 61 -0.51 -4.94 -6.88
N GLY A 62 -0.83 -4.29 -5.76
CA GLY A 62 -1.20 -2.88 -5.74
C GLY A 62 -1.37 -2.37 -4.33
N THR A 63 -1.68 -1.09 -4.25
CA THR A 63 -1.90 -0.40 -2.98
C THR A 63 -3.38 -0.34 -2.64
N CYS A 64 -3.69 -0.63 -1.39
CA CYS A 64 -4.94 -0.27 -0.74
C CYS A 64 -4.70 1.05 0.00
N MET A 65 -5.03 2.17 -0.63
CA MET A 65 -4.88 3.50 -0.04
C MET A 65 -6.16 3.83 0.73
N MET A 66 -6.37 3.11 1.84
CA MET A 66 -7.55 3.23 2.69
C MET A 66 -7.18 3.03 4.16
N PRO A 67 -7.68 3.89 5.07
CA PRO A 67 -8.40 5.13 4.79
C PRO A 67 -7.48 6.27 4.30
N ILE A 68 -7.95 7.10 3.38
CA ILE A 68 -7.37 8.44 3.19
C ILE A 68 -7.90 9.33 4.32
N LEU A 69 -7.01 9.68 5.25
CA LEU A 69 -7.29 10.49 6.43
C LEU A 69 -7.20 11.99 6.07
N PRO A 70 -8.27 12.76 6.33
CA PRO A 70 -8.24 14.21 6.17
C PRO A 70 -7.11 14.86 6.96
N ASP A 71 -6.51 15.91 6.39
CA ASP A 71 -5.41 16.71 6.95
C ASP A 71 -4.10 15.94 7.22
N LEU A 72 -4.03 14.64 6.94
CA LEU A 72 -2.86 13.80 7.23
C LEU A 72 -2.27 13.15 5.99
N CYS A 73 -3.11 12.63 5.09
CA CYS A 73 -2.63 11.92 3.93
C CYS A 73 -3.48 12.14 2.66
N ASP A 74 -4.30 13.18 2.66
CA ASP A 74 -5.20 13.60 1.58
C ASP A 74 -4.62 14.72 0.70
N THR A 75 -3.42 15.21 0.97
CA THR A 75 -2.76 16.21 0.10
C THR A 75 -2.34 15.60 -1.23
N ASP A 76 -2.42 16.40 -2.31
CA ASP A 76 -2.04 15.97 -3.66
C ASP A 76 -0.62 15.39 -3.71
N GLU A 77 0.33 15.98 -2.97
CA GLU A 77 1.71 15.51 -2.92
C GLU A 77 1.81 14.11 -2.33
N ASN A 78 1.06 13.80 -1.27
CA ASN A 78 1.06 12.48 -0.66
C ASN A 78 0.37 11.46 -1.58
N LEU A 79 -0.78 11.82 -2.16
CA LEU A 79 -1.51 10.96 -3.09
C LEU A 79 -0.66 10.59 -4.29
N GLU A 80 -0.03 11.58 -4.94
CA GLU A 80 0.88 11.37 -6.06
C GLU A 80 2.09 10.53 -5.62
N ALA A 81 2.67 10.81 -4.45
CA ALA A 81 3.82 10.06 -3.96
C ALA A 81 3.50 8.57 -3.76
N VAL A 82 2.35 8.23 -3.18
CA VAL A 82 1.95 6.83 -2.97
C VAL A 82 1.64 6.15 -4.31
N VAL A 83 0.97 6.82 -5.24
CA VAL A 83 0.72 6.28 -6.60
C VAL A 83 2.05 6.00 -7.32
N ARG A 84 2.98 6.96 -7.29
CA ARG A 84 4.32 6.81 -7.87
C ARG A 84 5.08 5.66 -7.23
N TRP A 85 5.15 5.60 -5.91
CA TRP A 85 5.82 4.51 -5.19
C TRP A 85 5.18 3.14 -5.49
N THR A 86 3.86 3.09 -5.65
CA THR A 86 3.15 1.86 -6.05
C THR A 86 3.68 1.37 -7.40
N ALA A 87 3.73 2.25 -8.40
CA ALA A 87 4.24 1.90 -9.72
C ALA A 87 5.73 1.50 -9.70
N GLU A 88 6.57 2.26 -8.97
CA GLU A 88 8.01 2.00 -8.83
C GLU A 88 8.32 0.64 -8.18
N HIS A 89 7.41 0.11 -7.35
CA HIS A 89 7.55 -1.20 -6.70
C HIS A 89 6.73 -2.31 -7.38
N GLY A 90 6.34 -2.11 -8.63
CA GLY A 90 5.66 -3.12 -9.46
C GLY A 90 4.17 -3.30 -9.18
N GLY A 91 3.58 -2.44 -8.36
CA GLY A 91 2.13 -2.35 -8.20
C GLY A 91 1.46 -1.87 -9.49
N GLN A 92 0.35 -2.51 -9.84
CA GLN A 92 -0.39 -2.26 -11.08
C GLN A 92 -1.74 -1.58 -10.84
N PHE A 93 -2.12 -1.35 -9.57
CA PHE A 93 -3.34 -0.65 -9.21
C PHE A 93 -3.21 0.07 -7.87
N VAL A 94 -4.07 1.08 -7.68
CA VAL A 94 -4.35 1.70 -6.39
C VAL A 94 -5.85 1.66 -6.16
N MET A 95 -6.28 1.03 -5.06
CA MET A 95 -7.66 1.06 -4.59
C MET A 95 -7.73 2.10 -3.47
N ALA A 96 -8.43 3.20 -3.73
CA ALA A 96 -8.50 4.34 -2.82
C ALA A 96 -9.89 4.46 -2.18
N GLY A 97 -9.92 4.98 -0.97
CA GLY A 97 -11.15 5.21 -0.21
C GLY A 97 -10.90 6.16 0.94
N ALA A 98 -11.62 7.29 0.92
CA ALA A 98 -11.53 8.31 1.94
C ALA A 98 -12.28 7.93 3.21
N LEU A 99 -11.75 8.35 4.35
CA LEU A 99 -12.50 8.35 5.60
C LEU A 99 -13.31 9.63 5.69
N THR A 100 -14.64 9.48 5.74
CA THR A 100 -15.52 10.57 6.15
C THR A 100 -15.46 10.70 7.67
N MET A 101 -15.03 11.86 8.16
CA MET A 101 -15.14 12.17 9.59
C MET A 101 -16.61 12.38 9.93
N ALA A 102 -17.08 11.79 11.03
CA ALA A 102 -18.39 12.15 11.57
C ALA A 102 -18.33 13.61 12.03
N ASP A 103 -19.19 14.44 11.43
CA ASP A 103 -19.59 15.77 11.91
C ASP A 103 -18.58 16.92 11.71
N GLN A 104 -18.25 17.24 10.43
CA GLN A 104 -18.07 18.65 10.05
C GLN A 104 -19.40 19.28 9.65
#